data_AF-A0A2B4SGB9-F1
#
_entry.id   AF-A0A2B4SGB9-F1
#
_cell.length_a   1.000
_cell.length_b   1.000
_cell.length_c   1.000
_cell.angle_alpha   90.00
_cell.angle_beta   90.00
_cell.angle_gamma   90.00
#
_symmetry.space_group_name_H-M   'P 1'
#
loop_
_entity.id
_entity.type
_entity.pdbx_description
1 polymer ?
#
loop_
_entity_poly.entity_id
_entity_poly.type
_entity_poly.pdbx_seq_one_letter_code
_entity_poly.pdbx_strand_id
1 'polypeptide(L)'
;MELFVEYSSEYQEETGKIKLSFPRSEGISIRNVKFAIQDAIQAPVCDQRLFYQDRLLTDDSLLLSRLYFREGDHFKLNFLSSVDISGMKSELNALKGAAKEIVDVLERQLPNDSRIENDFTGLLRFFYRLQVALEKLAAVFFHPWKCVKTVAHRHFFVQEGGFDALLEVFKFSRELFMNKDEIEEEDVLEQRKYNFNRVQLGLQQCCLDLLWVFSERAQDREFVLSKSVLPMLINALLLPHSYPVESFPTLHDGRLATLVLQVNEAAIGCVGGLVELDPDAQEVVSKMSQLIDKLVFMIDRRQSLHAGYSLFSSQVAANTLFYCTFNAKSAKSLVDCGALEKIIDITTNLLDEMHGDTPLRYYCCLFLARILSASTVRVDKDTRSIVDELINKFLERHIPSEISEWEESLSFEWVTMVPLVHLAFGIGKDWRKTTDQIIQENFNGQSHLDSHSNTNMATLDTSKIVGDSDTNLDVIISPLSGIRGSEMVCLSNQFTLPGSSATQKLGIFSLVHMLSIKDNQKLAVSQNLVPYLVCLSWQLNPEERGKLIASLANFHNISPPSLKIAAKSVLSLVNGFDTVFNL
;
A
#
# COMPACT_ATOMS: atom_id res chain seq x y z
N MET A 1 5.85 27.55 41.74
CA MET A 1 7.09 26.80 41.51
C MET A 1 7.52 27.09 40.10
N GLU A 2 8.75 27.51 39.91
CA GLU A 2 9.33 27.73 38.58
C GLU A 2 10.08 26.47 38.14
N LEU A 3 9.82 26.01 36.93
CA LEU A 3 10.59 24.94 36.31
C LEU A 3 11.02 25.32 34.90
N PHE A 4 12.11 24.70 34.49
CA PHE A 4 12.75 24.99 33.22
C PHE A 4 12.79 23.72 32.37
N VAL A 5 12.52 23.87 31.08
CA VAL A 5 12.56 22.78 30.12
C VAL A 5 13.51 23.19 29.00
N GLU A 6 14.57 22.41 28.83
CA GLU A 6 15.47 22.49 27.68
C GLU A 6 14.91 21.57 26.60
N TYR A 7 14.63 22.10 25.42
CA TYR A 7 13.93 21.36 24.38
C TYR A 7 14.77 21.22 23.11
N SER A 8 14.51 20.16 22.37
CA SER A 8 15.01 19.90 21.02
C SER A 8 13.89 19.33 20.16
N SER A 9 13.67 19.97 19.01
CA SER A 9 12.76 19.50 17.98
C SER A 9 13.51 18.60 17.00
N GLU A 10 12.93 17.44 16.67
CA GLU A 10 13.46 16.55 15.62
C GLU A 10 13.38 17.21 14.24
N TYR A 11 12.36 18.04 14.02
CA TYR A 11 12.23 18.87 12.84
C TYR A 11 13.01 20.18 13.01
N GLN A 12 13.85 20.52 12.03
CA GLN A 12 14.66 21.76 11.97
C GLN A 12 15.73 21.93 13.06
N GLU A 13 15.97 20.90 13.89
CA GLU A 13 16.96 20.92 14.99
C GLU A 13 16.81 22.14 15.92
N GLU A 14 15.58 22.65 16.08
CA GLU A 14 15.33 23.80 16.94
C GLU A 14 15.59 23.39 18.40
N THR A 15 16.53 24.07 19.04
CA THR A 15 16.82 23.90 20.47
C THR A 15 16.55 25.17 21.24
N GLY A 16 16.01 25.06 22.44
CA GLY A 16 15.75 26.23 23.28
C GLY A 16 15.52 25.88 24.73
N LYS A 17 15.15 26.92 25.50
CA LYS A 17 14.83 26.80 26.92
C LYS A 17 13.59 27.61 27.23
N ILE A 18 12.60 26.98 27.84
CA ILE A 18 11.40 27.65 28.33
C ILE A 18 11.33 27.58 29.85
N LYS A 19 10.66 28.58 30.42
CA LYS A 19 10.35 28.66 31.84
C LYS A 19 8.84 28.50 32.01
N LEU A 20 8.43 27.55 32.83
CA LEU A 20 7.05 27.25 33.16
C LEU A 20 6.78 27.63 34.61
N SER A 21 5.60 28.22 34.84
CA SER A 21 5.19 28.69 36.15
C SER A 21 3.94 27.94 36.60
N PHE A 22 4.04 27.22 37.72
CA PHE A 22 2.91 26.50 38.31
C PHE A 22 2.56 27.06 39.68
N PRO A 23 1.26 27.07 40.05
CA PRO A 23 0.87 27.36 41.44
C PRO A 23 1.56 26.37 42.39
N ARG A 24 1.95 26.81 43.59
CA ARG A 24 2.60 25.96 44.63
C ARG A 24 1.59 25.00 45.27
N SER A 25 0.89 24.22 44.46
CA SER A 25 -0.01 23.15 44.92
C SER A 25 0.72 21.81 44.83
N GLU A 26 0.73 21.07 45.93
CA GLU A 26 1.00 19.62 45.89
C GLU A 26 0.05 18.97 44.88
N GLY A 27 0.57 18.17 43.95
CA GLY A 27 -0.24 17.47 42.94
C GLY A 27 0.07 17.76 41.48
N ILE A 28 1.13 18.51 41.15
CA ILE A 28 1.56 18.67 39.75
C ILE A 28 2.11 17.33 39.25
N SER A 29 1.48 16.80 38.21
CA SER A 29 1.89 15.57 37.51
C SER A 29 2.73 15.87 36.27
N ILE A 30 3.43 14.86 35.74
CA ILE A 30 4.10 14.94 34.44
C ILE A 30 3.12 15.32 33.33
N ARG A 31 1.88 14.83 33.37
CA ARG A 31 0.82 15.25 32.45
C ARG A 31 0.59 16.76 32.48
N ASN A 32 0.53 17.37 33.66
CA ASN A 32 0.36 18.82 33.78
C ASN A 32 1.55 19.58 33.19
N VAL A 33 2.78 19.08 33.40
CA VAL A 33 3.99 19.64 32.79
C VAL A 33 3.91 19.57 31.26
N LYS A 34 3.56 18.40 30.71
CA LYS A 34 3.44 18.22 29.25
C LYS A 34 2.41 19.15 28.62
N PHE A 35 1.25 19.36 29.25
CA PHE A 35 0.26 20.32 28.74
C PHE A 35 0.77 21.77 28.80
N ALA A 36 1.47 22.17 29.87
CA ALA A 36 2.05 23.50 29.93
C ALA A 36 3.16 23.70 28.87
N ILE A 37 3.93 22.66 28.57
CA ILE A 37 4.88 22.65 27.45
C ILE A 37 4.12 22.83 26.12
N GLN A 38 3.04 22.07 25.90
CA GLN A 38 2.23 22.18 24.69
C GLN A 38 1.71 23.61 24.49
N ASP A 39 1.21 24.25 25.55
CA ASP A 39 0.72 25.62 25.44
C ASP A 39 1.85 26.63 25.18
N ALA A 40 3.03 26.40 25.78
CA ALA A 40 4.18 27.31 25.68
C ALA A 40 4.91 27.26 24.33
N ILE A 41 5.13 26.06 23.78
CA ILE A 41 5.94 25.88 22.55
C ILE A 41 5.18 25.17 21.42
N GLN A 42 3.87 24.96 21.60
CA GLN A 42 3.00 24.35 20.59
C GLN A 42 3.43 22.93 20.18
N ALA A 43 4.03 22.17 21.11
CA ALA A 43 4.45 20.80 20.90
C ALA A 43 3.35 19.82 21.38
N PRO A 44 2.75 18.99 20.53
CA PRO A 44 1.70 18.05 20.93
C PRO A 44 2.16 17.13 22.06
N VAL A 45 1.33 16.95 23.10
CA VAL A 45 1.67 16.12 24.28
C VAL A 45 2.08 14.69 23.90
N CYS A 46 1.40 14.11 22.91
CA CYS A 46 1.70 12.77 22.38
C CYS A 46 3.09 12.63 21.74
N ASP A 47 3.68 13.73 21.26
CA ASP A 47 5.03 13.75 20.68
C ASP A 47 6.13 14.01 21.72
N GLN A 48 5.76 14.39 22.94
CA GLN A 48 6.71 14.83 23.96
C GLN A 48 7.40 13.64 24.67
N ARG A 49 8.71 13.53 24.45
CA ARG A 49 9.62 12.65 25.19
C ARG A 49 10.35 13.47 26.24
N LEU A 50 9.84 13.44 27.48
CA LEU A 50 10.35 14.22 28.60
C LEU A 50 11.33 13.39 29.45
N PHE A 51 12.48 13.96 29.76
CA PHE A 51 13.54 13.31 30.53
C PHE A 51 13.90 14.13 31.77
N TYR A 52 14.17 13.43 32.87
CA TYR A 52 14.75 14.00 34.09
C TYR A 52 15.92 13.13 34.54
N GLN A 53 17.07 13.74 34.79
CA GLN A 53 18.32 13.02 35.12
C GLN A 53 18.62 11.88 34.11
N ASP A 54 18.47 12.20 32.81
CA ASP A 54 18.65 11.30 31.67
C ASP A 54 17.76 10.04 31.67
N ARG A 55 16.70 10.03 32.49
CA ARG A 55 15.67 8.99 32.48
C ARG A 55 14.41 9.49 31.78
N LEU A 56 13.93 8.70 30.82
CA LEU A 56 12.65 8.96 30.14
C LEU A 56 11.49 8.79 31.12
N LEU A 57 10.63 9.79 31.18
CA LEU A 57 9.43 9.78 32.02
C LEU A 57 8.24 9.27 31.21
N THR A 58 7.86 8.02 31.45
CA THR A 58 6.78 7.33 30.74
C THR A 58 5.45 7.34 31.50
N ASP A 59 5.48 7.56 32.81
CA ASP A 59 4.27 7.63 33.64
C ASP A 59 3.79 9.09 33.75
N ASP A 60 2.78 9.43 32.95
CA ASP A 60 2.16 10.75 32.94
C ASP A 60 1.46 11.11 34.26
N SER A 61 1.07 10.11 35.06
CA SER A 61 0.44 10.32 36.38
C SER A 61 1.44 10.61 37.49
N LEU A 62 2.74 10.44 37.23
CA LEU A 62 3.79 10.63 38.21
C LEU A 62 3.83 12.08 38.70
N LEU A 63 3.77 12.25 40.02
CA LEU A 63 3.85 13.55 40.66
C LEU A 63 5.29 14.05 40.73
N LEU A 64 5.48 15.36 40.55
CA LEU A 64 6.81 16.01 40.68
C LEU A 64 7.42 15.82 42.07
N SER A 65 6.58 15.77 43.12
CA SER A 65 7.04 15.49 44.48
C SER A 65 7.69 14.11 44.63
N ARG A 66 7.25 13.11 43.85
CA ARG A 66 7.83 11.76 43.83
C ARG A 66 9.14 11.68 43.06
N LEU A 67 9.38 12.63 42.16
CA LEU A 67 10.65 12.81 41.47
C LEU A 67 11.68 13.58 42.31
N TYR A 68 11.30 14.05 43.50
CA TYR A 68 12.09 14.98 44.32
C TYR A 68 12.53 16.22 43.52
N PHE A 69 11.72 16.63 42.54
CA PHE A 69 12.03 17.74 41.65
C PHE A 69 12.06 19.05 42.43
N ARG A 70 13.14 19.83 42.31
CA ARG A 70 13.36 21.07 43.08
C ARG A 70 13.28 22.30 42.18
N GLU A 71 13.05 23.46 42.80
CA GLU A 71 13.12 24.75 42.12
C GLU A 71 14.55 24.95 41.59
N GLY A 72 14.67 25.18 40.27
CA GLY A 72 15.95 25.26 39.55
C GLY A 72 16.33 24.00 38.77
N ASP A 73 15.65 22.87 38.98
CA ASP A 73 15.87 21.67 38.17
C ASP A 73 15.39 21.87 36.72
N HIS A 74 15.98 21.08 35.81
CA HIS A 74 15.71 21.12 34.37
C HIS A 74 15.16 19.79 33.88
N PHE A 75 14.09 19.84 33.08
CA PHE A 75 13.74 18.73 32.20
C PHE A 75 14.45 18.89 30.86
N LYS A 76 14.76 17.76 30.21
CA LYS A 76 15.08 17.73 28.78
C LYS A 76 13.87 17.23 28.02
N LEU A 77 13.52 17.87 26.91
CA LEU A 77 12.39 17.52 26.07
C LEU A 77 12.87 17.27 24.65
N ASN A 78 12.51 16.11 24.10
CA ASN A 78 12.58 15.86 22.67
C ASN A 78 11.16 15.72 22.13
N PHE A 79 10.85 16.35 21.00
CA PHE A 79 9.54 16.25 20.37
C PHE A 79 9.66 16.35 18.85
N LEU A 80 8.60 15.96 18.15
CA LEU A 80 8.62 15.84 16.69
C LEU A 80 8.72 17.20 15.99
N SER A 81 7.73 18.07 16.21
CA SER A 81 7.67 19.41 15.63
C SER A 81 6.67 20.31 16.37
N SER A 82 6.84 21.62 16.26
CA SER A 82 5.87 22.61 16.74
C SER A 82 4.77 22.83 15.69
N VAL A 83 3.52 22.96 16.14
CA VAL A 83 2.35 22.99 15.25
C VAL A 83 1.43 24.18 15.53
N ASP A 84 0.58 24.56 14.58
CA ASP A 84 -0.45 25.57 14.84
C ASP A 84 -1.64 24.94 15.59
N ILE A 85 -1.53 24.85 16.92
CA ILE A 85 -2.60 24.33 17.78
C ILE A 85 -3.80 25.26 17.77
N SER A 86 -3.58 26.57 17.74
CA SER A 86 -4.65 27.56 17.85
C SER A 86 -5.60 27.54 16.66
N GLY A 87 -5.06 27.53 15.44
CA GLY A 87 -5.84 27.44 14.21
C GLY A 87 -6.56 26.09 14.13
N MET A 88 -5.86 25.00 14.44
CA MET A 88 -6.43 23.66 14.36
C MET A 88 -7.54 23.44 15.40
N LYS A 89 -7.42 24.00 16.61
CA LYS A 89 -8.46 23.93 17.65
C LYS A 89 -9.79 24.51 17.18
N SER A 90 -9.79 25.57 16.37
CA SER A 90 -11.03 26.15 15.83
C SER A 90 -11.79 25.13 14.99
N GLU A 91 -11.10 24.48 14.04
CA GLU A 91 -11.71 23.52 13.12
C GLU A 91 -12.05 22.20 13.84
N LEU A 92 -11.21 21.75 14.78
CA LEU A 92 -11.49 20.62 15.67
C LEU A 92 -12.75 20.84 16.52
N ASN A 93 -12.94 22.05 17.05
CA ASN A 93 -14.13 22.36 17.84
C ASN A 93 -15.40 22.33 16.98
N ALA A 94 -15.33 22.79 15.73
CA ALA A 94 -16.44 22.67 14.79
C ALA A 94 -16.78 21.20 14.49
N LEU A 95 -15.76 20.38 14.20
CA LEU A 95 -15.92 18.95 13.94
C LEU A 95 -16.50 18.20 15.17
N LYS A 96 -15.92 18.40 16.35
CA LYS A 96 -16.36 17.75 17.59
C LYS A 96 -17.74 18.23 18.03
N GLY A 97 -18.02 19.52 17.86
CA GLY A 97 -19.35 20.08 18.10
C GLY A 97 -20.39 19.44 17.20
N ALA A 98 -20.07 19.26 15.90
CA ALA A 98 -20.97 18.61 14.96
C ALA A 98 -21.18 17.13 15.26
N ALA A 99 -20.11 16.39 15.59
CA ALA A 99 -20.22 14.99 16.02
C ALA A 99 -21.11 14.85 17.26
N LYS A 100 -20.99 15.77 18.23
CA LYS A 100 -21.86 15.81 19.40
C LYS A 100 -23.32 16.11 19.03
N GLU A 101 -23.57 17.07 18.14
CA GLU A 101 -24.92 17.39 17.66
C GLU A 101 -25.57 16.21 16.91
N ILE A 102 -24.81 15.49 16.08
CA ILE A 102 -25.26 14.26 15.41
C ILE A 102 -25.74 13.22 16.42
N VAL A 103 -25.03 13.04 17.52
CA VAL A 103 -25.37 12.06 18.55
C VAL A 103 -26.52 12.54 19.43
N ASP A 104 -26.41 13.74 19.97
CA ASP A 104 -27.31 14.23 21.04
C ASP A 104 -28.62 14.80 20.50
N VAL A 105 -28.63 15.35 19.27
CA VAL A 105 -29.77 16.06 18.69
C VAL A 105 -30.39 15.31 17.52
N LEU A 106 -29.56 14.77 16.62
CA LEU A 106 -30.04 14.03 15.45
C LEU A 106 -30.19 12.52 15.71
N GLU A 107 -29.75 12.03 16.88
CA GLU A 107 -29.82 10.61 17.26
C GLU A 107 -29.20 9.66 16.20
N ARG A 108 -28.17 10.15 15.48
CA ARG A 108 -27.51 9.47 14.35
C ARG A 108 -28.44 9.17 13.16
N GLN A 109 -29.52 9.92 13.00
CA GLN A 109 -30.48 9.75 11.91
C GLN A 109 -30.64 11.04 11.12
N LEU A 110 -31.08 10.92 9.87
CA LEU A 110 -31.42 12.08 9.07
C LEU A 110 -32.54 12.90 9.76
N PRO A 111 -32.55 14.25 9.61
CA PRO A 111 -33.61 15.08 10.15
C PRO A 111 -34.99 14.61 9.66
N ASN A 112 -35.96 14.48 10.56
CA ASN A 112 -37.33 14.15 10.17
C ASN A 112 -38.02 15.31 9.42
N ASP A 113 -39.14 15.02 8.76
CA ASP A 113 -39.87 15.98 7.92
C ASP A 113 -40.21 17.28 8.68
N SER A 114 -40.67 17.17 9.93
CA SER A 114 -40.98 18.34 10.76
C SER A 114 -39.76 19.23 11.01
N ARG A 115 -38.58 18.64 11.23
CA ARG A 115 -37.33 19.37 11.43
C ARG A 115 -36.88 20.06 10.14
N ILE A 116 -37.04 19.39 9.01
CA ILE A 116 -36.73 19.94 7.67
C ILE A 116 -37.63 21.13 7.35
N GLU A 117 -38.92 21.04 7.66
CA GLU A 117 -39.88 22.10 7.38
C GLU A 117 -39.58 23.36 8.21
N ASN A 118 -39.29 23.17 9.50
CA ASN A 118 -39.14 24.24 10.47
C ASN A 118 -37.74 24.88 10.54
N ASP A 119 -36.66 24.14 10.21
CA ASP A 119 -35.28 24.63 10.37
C ASP A 119 -34.33 24.22 9.22
N PHE A 120 -34.82 24.26 7.97
CA PHE A 120 -34.00 23.93 6.80
C PHE A 120 -32.71 24.75 6.71
N THR A 121 -32.80 26.07 6.95
CA THR A 121 -31.64 26.97 6.87
C THR A 121 -30.62 26.71 7.97
N GLY A 122 -31.06 26.38 9.18
CA GLY A 122 -30.17 26.01 10.29
C GLY A 122 -29.40 24.73 9.97
N LEU A 123 -30.10 23.72 9.44
CA LEU A 123 -29.48 22.47 9.01
C LEU A 123 -28.45 22.69 7.89
N LEU A 124 -28.77 23.47 6.85
CA LEU A 124 -27.79 23.77 5.79
C LEU A 124 -26.55 24.50 6.33
N ARG A 125 -26.72 25.41 7.29
CA ARG A 125 -25.60 26.10 7.95
C ARG A 125 -24.75 25.14 8.77
N PHE A 126 -25.36 24.15 9.43
CA PHE A 126 -24.66 23.08 10.14
C PHE A 126 -23.73 22.32 9.16
N PHE A 127 -24.26 21.82 8.05
CA PHE A 127 -23.48 21.10 7.04
C PHE A 127 -22.35 21.94 6.45
N TYR A 128 -22.63 23.19 6.07
CA TYR A 128 -21.62 24.08 5.50
C TYR A 128 -20.44 24.33 6.45
N ARG A 129 -20.70 24.58 7.74
CA ARG A 129 -19.64 24.80 8.73
C ARG A 129 -18.74 23.58 8.88
N LEU A 130 -19.35 22.40 8.90
CA LEU A 130 -18.64 21.13 9.02
C LEU A 130 -17.81 20.83 7.77
N GLN A 131 -18.37 21.05 6.58
CA GLN A 131 -17.65 20.91 5.32
C GLN A 131 -16.39 21.79 5.28
N VAL A 132 -16.54 23.08 5.60
CA VAL A 132 -15.41 24.03 5.64
C VAL A 132 -14.34 23.61 6.65
N ALA A 133 -14.74 23.09 7.82
CA ALA A 133 -13.79 22.61 8.82
C ALA A 133 -12.99 21.40 8.31
N LEU A 134 -13.65 20.43 7.67
CA LEU A 134 -12.99 19.25 7.09
C LEU A 134 -12.02 19.63 5.96
N GLU A 135 -12.46 20.48 5.03
CA GLU A 135 -11.63 20.97 3.93
C GLU A 135 -10.38 21.69 4.44
N LYS A 136 -10.51 22.54 5.47
CA LYS A 136 -9.37 23.22 6.09
C LYS A 136 -8.45 22.25 6.83
N LEU A 137 -9.00 21.28 7.55
CA LEU A 137 -8.19 20.24 8.20
C LEU A 137 -7.31 19.53 7.18
N ALA A 138 -7.88 19.13 6.04
CA ALA A 138 -7.15 18.47 4.97
C ALA A 138 -6.10 19.40 4.33
N ALA A 139 -6.53 20.57 3.85
CA ALA A 139 -5.70 21.44 3.01
C ALA A 139 -4.64 22.24 3.77
N VAL A 140 -4.93 22.65 5.02
CA VAL A 140 -4.04 23.55 5.79
C VAL A 140 -3.13 22.77 6.74
N PHE A 141 -3.62 21.69 7.33
CA PHE A 141 -2.93 21.00 8.43
C PHE A 141 -2.33 19.66 8.02
N PHE A 142 -2.95 18.93 7.09
CA PHE A 142 -2.47 17.60 6.69
C PHE A 142 -1.67 17.61 5.38
N HIS A 143 -1.80 18.67 4.57
CA HIS A 143 -1.00 18.86 3.36
C HIS A 143 0.21 19.80 3.59
N PRO A 144 1.41 19.52 3.04
CA PRO A 144 1.81 18.28 2.37
C PRO A 144 2.05 17.15 3.38
N TRP A 145 1.58 15.94 3.07
CA TRP A 145 1.50 14.82 4.03
C TRP A 145 2.85 14.23 4.44
N LYS A 146 3.90 14.40 3.62
CA LYS A 146 5.28 13.97 3.92
C LYS A 146 6.03 14.89 4.88
N CYS A 147 5.48 16.05 5.23
CA CYS A 147 6.15 16.99 6.13
C CYS A 147 6.10 16.52 7.59
N VAL A 148 7.21 16.60 8.33
CA VAL A 148 7.25 16.23 9.75
C VAL A 148 6.30 17.09 10.59
N LYS A 149 6.10 18.36 10.20
CA LYS A 149 5.12 19.24 10.83
C LYS A 149 3.68 18.73 10.67
N THR A 150 3.30 18.23 9.49
CA THR A 150 1.94 17.71 9.26
C THR A 150 1.71 16.38 9.97
N VAL A 151 2.75 15.58 10.19
CA VAL A 151 2.70 14.39 11.08
C VAL A 151 2.34 14.82 12.51
N ALA A 152 3.04 15.83 13.05
CA ALA A 152 2.73 16.36 14.38
C ALA A 152 1.30 16.94 14.46
N HIS A 153 0.80 17.57 13.38
CA HIS A 153 -0.61 18.00 13.29
C HIS A 153 -1.58 16.81 13.35
N ARG A 154 -1.30 15.70 12.65
CA ARG A 154 -2.12 14.47 12.72
C ARG A 154 -2.09 13.83 14.11
N HIS A 155 -0.94 13.79 14.77
CA HIS A 155 -0.84 13.30 16.13
C HIS A 155 -1.67 14.16 17.10
N PHE A 156 -1.59 15.49 16.97
CA PHE A 156 -2.44 16.41 17.74
C PHE A 156 -3.93 16.22 17.45
N PHE A 157 -4.32 16.03 16.18
CA PHE A 157 -5.70 15.71 15.78
C PHE A 157 -6.25 14.50 16.53
N VAL A 158 -5.47 13.41 16.58
CA VAL A 158 -5.85 12.17 17.26
C VAL A 158 -5.88 12.39 18.78
N GLN A 159 -4.88 13.07 19.34
CA GLN A 159 -4.80 13.39 20.77
C GLN A 159 -6.07 14.12 21.27
N GLU A 160 -6.59 15.06 20.48
CA GLU A 160 -7.77 15.85 20.85
C GLU A 160 -9.10 15.14 20.57
N GLY A 161 -9.07 13.87 20.13
CA GLY A 161 -10.25 13.08 19.77
C GLY A 161 -10.88 13.50 18.44
N GLY A 162 -10.12 14.19 17.58
CA GLY A 162 -10.57 14.62 16.27
C GLY A 162 -10.93 13.44 15.35
N PHE A 163 -10.15 12.35 15.41
CA PHE A 163 -10.39 11.17 14.57
C PHE A 163 -11.70 10.46 14.94
N ASP A 164 -12.00 10.31 16.22
CA ASP A 164 -13.26 9.67 16.64
C ASP A 164 -14.47 10.55 16.24
N ALA A 165 -14.33 11.87 16.31
CA ALA A 165 -15.35 12.81 15.81
C ALA A 165 -15.52 12.74 14.27
N LEU A 166 -14.41 12.63 13.52
CA LEU A 166 -14.44 12.41 12.08
C LEU A 166 -15.19 11.12 11.74
N LEU A 167 -14.92 10.01 12.44
CA LEU A 167 -15.62 8.75 12.19
C LEU A 167 -17.12 8.85 12.47
N GLU A 168 -17.53 9.58 13.50
CA GLU A 168 -18.95 9.79 13.78
C GLU A 168 -19.63 10.56 12.66
N VAL A 169 -18.99 11.62 12.18
CA VAL A 169 -19.47 12.41 11.04
C VAL A 169 -19.51 11.57 9.76
N PHE A 170 -18.48 10.77 9.48
CA PHE A 170 -18.42 9.93 8.29
C PHE A 170 -19.47 8.82 8.29
N LYS A 171 -19.81 8.26 9.45
CA LYS A 171 -20.95 7.33 9.57
C LYS A 171 -22.26 8.02 9.21
N PHE A 172 -22.49 9.20 9.77
CA PHE A 172 -23.69 9.98 9.52
C PHE A 172 -23.82 10.46 8.07
N SER A 173 -22.70 10.81 7.43
CA SER A 173 -22.71 11.32 6.05
C SER A 173 -23.13 10.30 5.00
N ARG A 174 -23.16 9.02 5.37
CA ARG A 174 -23.56 7.91 4.49
C ARG A 174 -25.07 7.70 4.42
N GLU A 175 -25.82 8.36 5.30
CA GLU A 175 -27.28 8.27 5.30
C GLU A 175 -27.86 9.15 4.19
N LEU A 176 -28.77 8.58 3.39
CA LEU A 176 -29.48 9.27 2.31
C LEU A 176 -30.99 9.03 2.43
N PHE A 177 -31.78 10.06 2.14
CA PHE A 177 -33.22 9.90 1.95
C PHE A 177 -33.48 9.03 0.72
N MET A 178 -34.41 8.09 0.85
CA MET A 178 -34.91 7.32 -0.29
C MET A 178 -35.75 8.25 -1.16
N ASN A 179 -35.25 8.59 -2.35
CA ASN A 179 -36.02 9.38 -3.31
C ASN A 179 -37.15 8.52 -3.87
N LYS A 180 -38.37 9.04 -3.91
CA LYS A 180 -39.44 8.48 -4.75
C LYS A 180 -39.14 8.85 -6.22
N ASP A 181 -39.59 8.00 -7.14
CA ASP A 181 -39.46 8.28 -8.57
C ASP A 181 -40.24 9.55 -8.93
N GLU A 182 -39.54 10.48 -9.59
CA GLU A 182 -39.93 11.85 -9.98
C GLU A 182 -40.34 12.79 -8.84
N ILE A 183 -39.44 13.72 -8.48
CA ILE A 183 -39.77 14.85 -7.60
C ILE A 183 -40.59 15.85 -8.43
N GLU A 184 -41.87 16.00 -8.11
CA GLU A 184 -42.70 17.08 -8.66
C GLU A 184 -42.14 18.44 -8.21
N GLU A 185 -41.96 19.42 -9.11
CA GLU A 185 -41.34 20.72 -8.81
C GLU A 185 -42.05 21.50 -7.69
N GLU A 186 -43.31 21.18 -7.40
CA GLU A 186 -44.11 21.82 -6.34
C GLU A 186 -43.93 21.18 -4.94
N ASP A 187 -43.31 19.99 -4.85
CA ASP A 187 -43.06 19.34 -3.55
C ASP A 187 -41.80 19.92 -2.87
N VAL A 188 -42.03 20.98 -2.09
CA VAL A 188 -40.97 21.69 -1.34
C VAL A 188 -40.25 20.76 -0.36
N LEU A 189 -40.92 19.78 0.24
CA LEU A 189 -40.31 18.89 1.23
C LEU A 189 -39.38 17.89 0.55
N GLU A 190 -39.82 17.27 -0.55
CA GLU A 190 -38.99 16.35 -1.32
C GLU A 190 -37.80 17.07 -1.97
N GLN A 191 -37.98 18.31 -2.43
CA GLN A 191 -36.87 19.14 -2.92
C GLN A 191 -35.84 19.46 -1.81
N ARG A 192 -36.30 19.64 -0.56
CA ARG A 192 -35.40 19.81 0.59
C ARG A 192 -34.66 18.52 0.94
N LYS A 193 -35.32 17.36 0.94
CA LYS A 193 -34.69 16.04 1.13
C LYS A 193 -33.64 15.75 0.06
N TYR A 194 -33.94 16.08 -1.20
CA TYR A 194 -32.98 15.99 -2.30
C TYR A 194 -31.74 16.87 -2.05
N ASN A 195 -31.92 18.11 -1.59
CA ASN A 195 -30.80 18.97 -1.22
C ASN A 195 -30.00 18.41 -0.02
N PHE A 196 -30.66 17.72 0.92
CA PHE A 196 -29.95 17.00 1.98
C PHE A 196 -29.07 15.88 1.45
N ASN A 197 -29.56 15.07 0.50
CA ASN A 197 -28.74 14.03 -0.13
C ASN A 197 -27.49 14.63 -0.81
N ARG A 198 -27.62 15.81 -1.43
CA ARG A 198 -26.47 16.52 -2.02
C ARG A 198 -25.43 16.92 -0.98
N VAL A 199 -25.85 17.54 0.12
CA VAL A 199 -24.90 17.96 1.18
C VAL A 199 -24.33 16.76 1.93
N GLN A 200 -25.06 15.65 2.06
CA GLN A 200 -24.55 14.42 2.65
C GLN A 200 -23.45 13.79 1.80
N LEU A 201 -23.66 13.68 0.48
CA LEU A 201 -22.61 13.19 -0.43
C LEU A 201 -21.38 14.10 -0.44
N GLY A 202 -21.58 15.43 -0.45
CA GLY A 202 -20.47 16.39 -0.34
C GLY A 202 -19.72 16.24 0.99
N LEU A 203 -20.43 16.05 2.10
CA LEU A 203 -19.82 15.81 3.40
C LEU A 203 -19.06 14.47 3.43
N GLN A 204 -19.62 13.43 2.83
CA GLN A 204 -19.00 12.12 2.72
C GLN A 204 -17.69 12.20 1.92
N GLN A 205 -17.69 12.94 0.81
CA GLN A 205 -16.47 13.22 0.05
C GLN A 205 -15.42 13.91 0.93
N CYS A 206 -15.77 15.01 1.63
CA CYS A 206 -14.80 15.71 2.48
C CYS A 206 -14.24 14.84 3.62
N CYS A 207 -15.06 13.92 4.17
CA CYS A 207 -14.57 12.95 5.16
C CYS A 207 -13.54 12.00 4.56
N LEU A 208 -13.80 11.50 3.34
CA LEU A 208 -12.90 10.62 2.62
C LEU A 208 -11.62 11.34 2.20
N ASP A 209 -11.71 12.58 1.70
CA ASP A 209 -10.55 13.40 1.34
C ASP A 209 -9.66 13.64 2.57
N LEU A 210 -10.25 14.00 3.72
CA LEU A 210 -9.51 14.16 4.97
C LEU A 210 -8.86 12.84 5.43
N LEU A 211 -9.58 11.72 5.32
CA LEU A 211 -9.09 10.41 5.70
C LEU A 211 -7.96 9.93 4.78
N TRP A 212 -8.05 10.20 3.48
CA TRP A 212 -7.03 9.90 2.50
C TRP A 212 -5.74 10.63 2.89
N VAL A 213 -5.76 11.97 2.98
CA VAL A 213 -4.54 12.73 3.33
C VAL A 213 -4.02 12.42 4.73
N PHE A 214 -4.89 12.00 5.66
CA PHE A 214 -4.48 11.51 6.98
C PHE A 214 -3.70 10.20 6.89
N SER A 215 -4.13 9.28 6.02
CA SER A 215 -3.63 7.90 5.92
C SER A 215 -2.55 7.70 4.85
N GLU A 216 -1.80 8.73 4.49
CA GLU A 216 -0.76 8.60 3.48
C GLU A 216 0.46 7.78 3.96
N ARG A 217 0.80 7.83 5.26
CA ARG A 217 1.94 7.09 5.82
C ARG A 217 1.54 5.73 6.37
N ALA A 218 2.46 4.77 6.32
CA ALA A 218 2.25 3.40 6.82
C ALA A 218 1.68 3.35 8.26
N GLN A 219 2.26 4.12 9.19
CA GLN A 219 1.82 4.17 10.59
C GLN A 219 0.40 4.74 10.75
N ASP A 220 0.06 5.75 9.95
CA ASP A 220 -1.28 6.34 9.94
C ASP A 220 -2.30 5.34 9.37
N ARG A 221 -1.93 4.58 8.32
CA ARG A 221 -2.74 3.49 7.75
C ARG A 221 -3.00 2.37 8.75
N GLU A 222 -1.99 1.96 9.52
CA GLU A 222 -2.14 0.97 10.60
C GLU A 222 -3.15 1.45 11.65
N PHE A 223 -3.06 2.72 12.05
CA PHE A 223 -4.02 3.33 12.96
C PHE A 223 -5.44 3.34 12.37
N VAL A 224 -5.60 3.76 11.12
CA VAL A 224 -6.91 3.78 10.44
C VAL A 224 -7.51 2.38 10.31
N LEU A 225 -6.69 1.38 9.96
CA LEU A 225 -7.11 -0.02 9.85
C LEU A 225 -7.62 -0.55 11.20
N SER A 226 -6.95 -0.19 12.30
CA SER A 226 -7.35 -0.58 13.67
C SER A 226 -8.75 -0.08 14.07
N LYS A 227 -9.30 0.90 13.34
CA LYS A 227 -10.61 1.50 13.57
C LYS A 227 -11.72 0.86 12.74
N SER A 228 -11.43 -0.24 12.04
CA SER A 228 -12.39 -1.05 11.26
C SER A 228 -13.16 -0.24 10.20
N VAL A 229 -12.48 0.71 9.54
CA VAL A 229 -13.13 1.60 8.57
C VAL A 229 -13.36 0.97 7.19
N LEU A 230 -12.63 -0.10 6.86
CA LEU A 230 -12.62 -0.70 5.51
C LEU A 230 -14.02 -0.98 4.93
N PRO A 231 -14.99 -1.57 5.67
CA PRO A 231 -16.33 -1.78 5.12
C PRO A 231 -17.04 -0.48 4.73
N MET A 232 -16.82 0.61 5.47
CA MET A 232 -17.42 1.91 5.16
C MET A 232 -16.84 2.51 3.87
N LEU A 233 -15.53 2.32 3.64
CA LEU A 233 -14.85 2.77 2.44
C LEU A 233 -15.32 1.98 1.21
N ILE A 234 -15.45 0.67 1.34
CA ILE A 234 -15.97 -0.20 0.27
C ILE A 234 -17.41 0.21 -0.08
N ASN A 235 -18.27 0.44 0.93
CA ASN A 235 -19.63 0.90 0.68
C ASN A 235 -19.68 2.25 -0.03
N ALA A 236 -18.77 3.17 0.29
CA ALA A 236 -18.66 4.45 -0.39
C ALA A 236 -18.25 4.29 -1.86
N LEU A 237 -17.28 3.42 -2.15
CA LEU A 237 -16.81 3.10 -3.50
C LEU A 237 -17.83 2.32 -4.36
N LEU A 238 -18.73 1.59 -3.70
CA LEU A 238 -19.81 0.84 -4.32
C LEU A 238 -21.11 1.65 -4.44
N LEU A 239 -21.10 2.95 -4.11
CA LEU A 239 -22.29 3.77 -4.33
C LEU A 239 -22.69 3.72 -5.82
N PRO A 240 -23.97 3.40 -6.10
CA PRO A 240 -24.42 3.17 -7.46
C PRO A 240 -24.33 4.46 -8.26
N HIS A 241 -23.74 4.35 -9.45
CA HIS A 241 -23.74 5.41 -10.44
C HIS A 241 -24.58 4.92 -11.62
N SER A 242 -25.67 5.62 -11.91
CA SER A 242 -26.55 5.30 -13.04
C SER A 242 -25.80 5.57 -14.35
N TYR A 243 -25.35 4.51 -15.03
CA TYR A 243 -24.79 4.59 -16.37
C TYR A 243 -25.41 3.50 -17.27
N PRO A 244 -25.76 3.77 -18.54
CA PRO A 244 -25.57 5.04 -19.26
C PRO A 244 -26.59 6.09 -18.85
N VAL A 245 -26.24 7.36 -19.01
CA VAL A 245 -27.19 8.48 -18.94
C VAL A 245 -28.07 8.42 -20.21
N GLU A 246 -28.95 7.42 -20.33
CA GLU A 246 -29.77 7.16 -21.52
C GLU A 246 -30.93 8.16 -21.71
N SER A 247 -31.11 9.08 -20.78
CA SER A 247 -32.02 10.20 -20.90
C SER A 247 -31.30 11.41 -20.35
N PHE A 248 -31.43 12.57 -21.02
CA PHE A 248 -30.99 13.84 -20.46
C PHE A 248 -31.36 13.82 -18.98
N PRO A 249 -30.38 13.84 -18.06
CA PRO A 249 -30.71 13.78 -16.67
C PRO A 249 -31.56 15.02 -16.44
N THR A 250 -32.69 14.87 -15.74
CA THR A 250 -33.31 16.05 -15.16
C THR A 250 -32.19 16.83 -14.48
N LEU A 251 -32.23 18.17 -14.51
CA LEU A 251 -31.12 19.02 -14.05
C LEU A 251 -30.63 18.66 -12.62
N HIS A 252 -31.48 17.94 -11.88
CA HIS A 252 -31.29 17.35 -10.56
C HIS A 252 -30.50 16.02 -10.55
N ASP A 253 -30.81 15.04 -11.40
CA ASP A 253 -30.17 13.71 -11.33
C ASP A 253 -28.67 13.75 -11.67
N GLY A 254 -28.29 14.56 -12.67
CA GLY A 254 -26.89 14.74 -13.08
C GLY A 254 -26.00 15.34 -11.98
N ARG A 255 -26.58 16.08 -11.01
CA ARG A 255 -25.84 16.66 -9.89
C ARG A 255 -25.54 15.66 -8.78
N LEU A 256 -26.47 14.75 -8.47
CA LEU A 256 -26.22 13.68 -7.49
C LEU A 256 -25.27 12.64 -8.06
N ALA A 257 -25.45 12.26 -9.33
CA ALA A 257 -24.56 11.34 -10.01
C ALA A 257 -23.10 11.82 -9.99
N THR A 258 -22.87 13.13 -10.22
CA THR A 258 -21.53 13.75 -10.12
C THR A 258 -20.95 13.64 -8.70
N LEU A 259 -21.75 13.90 -7.66
CA LEU A 259 -21.29 13.78 -6.26
C LEU A 259 -20.96 12.33 -5.90
N VAL A 260 -21.74 11.36 -6.39
CA VAL A 260 -21.42 9.93 -6.22
C VAL A 260 -20.09 9.57 -6.88
N LEU A 261 -19.79 10.09 -8.07
CA LEU A 261 -18.49 9.91 -8.70
C LEU A 261 -17.36 10.44 -7.79
N GLN A 262 -17.50 11.65 -7.26
CA GLN A 262 -16.50 12.23 -6.36
C GLN A 262 -16.30 11.41 -5.08
N VAL A 263 -17.38 10.88 -4.49
CA VAL A 263 -17.30 9.96 -3.35
C VAL A 263 -16.56 8.66 -3.73
N ASN A 264 -16.87 8.08 -4.90
CA ASN A 264 -16.17 6.89 -5.39
C ASN A 264 -14.66 7.15 -5.59
N GLU A 265 -14.30 8.30 -6.17
CA GLU A 265 -12.91 8.68 -6.41
C GLU A 265 -12.13 8.92 -5.12
N ALA A 266 -12.73 9.57 -4.12
CA ALA A 266 -12.10 9.75 -2.81
C ALA A 266 -11.99 8.41 -2.05
N ALA A 267 -12.99 7.53 -2.19
CA ALA A 267 -13.01 6.24 -1.53
C ALA A 267 -11.93 5.29 -2.06
N ILE A 268 -11.66 5.26 -3.37
CA ILE A 268 -10.65 4.35 -3.94
C ILE A 268 -9.24 4.65 -3.42
N GLY A 269 -8.90 5.92 -3.19
CA GLY A 269 -7.60 6.28 -2.59
C GLY A 269 -7.44 5.70 -1.18
N CYS A 270 -8.47 5.83 -0.34
CA CYS A 270 -8.49 5.25 1.00
C CYS A 270 -8.43 3.71 0.98
N VAL A 271 -9.21 3.06 0.10
CA VAL A 271 -9.22 1.60 -0.03
C VAL A 271 -7.84 1.10 -0.49
N GLY A 272 -7.25 1.73 -1.51
CA GLY A 272 -5.93 1.39 -2.03
C GLY A 272 -4.87 1.41 -0.94
N GLY A 273 -4.81 2.47 -0.13
CA GLY A 273 -3.84 2.58 0.96
C GLY A 273 -3.93 1.45 1.99
N LEU A 274 -5.15 1.05 2.38
CA LEU A 274 -5.36 -0.06 3.33
C LEU A 274 -5.06 -1.42 2.70
N VAL A 275 -5.41 -1.63 1.43
CA VAL A 275 -5.12 -2.87 0.69
C VAL A 275 -3.61 -3.04 0.50
N GLU A 276 -2.86 -1.97 0.27
CA GLU A 276 -1.39 -2.05 0.17
C GLU A 276 -0.75 -2.59 1.47
N LEU A 277 -1.25 -2.11 2.61
CA LEU A 277 -0.69 -2.39 3.94
C LEU A 277 -1.03 -3.80 4.43
N ASP A 278 -2.28 -4.23 4.27
CA ASP A 278 -2.84 -5.36 5.01
C ASP A 278 -3.22 -6.56 4.13
N PRO A 279 -2.59 -7.73 4.33
CA PRO A 279 -2.93 -8.95 3.60
C PRO A 279 -4.39 -9.41 3.78
N ASP A 280 -5.01 -9.13 4.93
CA ASP A 280 -6.41 -9.49 5.16
C ASP A 280 -7.36 -8.60 4.34
N ALA A 281 -7.09 -7.29 4.27
CA ALA A 281 -7.78 -6.36 3.37
C ALA A 281 -7.66 -6.80 1.90
N GLN A 282 -6.49 -7.26 1.45
CA GLN A 282 -6.30 -7.81 0.10
C GLN A 282 -7.20 -9.02 -0.15
N GLU A 283 -7.32 -9.93 0.83
CA GLU A 283 -8.20 -11.10 0.73
C GLU A 283 -9.68 -10.72 0.70
N VAL A 284 -10.09 -9.74 1.51
CA VAL A 284 -11.47 -9.25 1.52
C VAL A 284 -11.83 -8.66 0.17
N VAL A 285 -11.03 -7.72 -0.34
CA VAL A 285 -11.29 -7.03 -1.61
C VAL A 285 -11.28 -8.01 -2.79
N SER A 286 -10.29 -8.90 -2.86
CA SER A 286 -10.18 -9.86 -3.97
C SER A 286 -11.32 -10.88 -4.06
N LYS A 287 -12.05 -11.12 -2.96
CA LYS A 287 -13.22 -12.02 -2.93
C LYS A 287 -14.54 -11.31 -3.24
N MET A 288 -14.56 -9.97 -3.27
CA MET A 288 -15.76 -9.18 -3.51
C MET A 288 -15.91 -8.87 -5.00
N SER A 289 -16.63 -9.73 -5.74
CA SER A 289 -16.80 -9.59 -7.20
C SER A 289 -17.30 -8.21 -7.63
N GLN A 290 -18.30 -7.65 -6.93
CA GLN A 290 -18.83 -6.32 -7.22
C GLN A 290 -17.78 -5.22 -7.13
N LEU A 291 -16.85 -5.33 -6.16
CA LEU A 291 -15.77 -4.38 -6.00
C LEU A 291 -14.71 -4.57 -7.08
N ILE A 292 -14.37 -5.80 -7.45
CA ILE A 292 -13.47 -6.07 -8.57
C ILE A 292 -14.06 -5.56 -9.88
N ASP A 293 -15.35 -5.78 -10.14
CA ASP A 293 -16.03 -5.24 -11.31
C ASP A 293 -16.02 -3.71 -11.32
N LYS A 294 -16.21 -3.07 -10.16
CA LYS A 294 -16.08 -1.60 -10.01
C LYS A 294 -14.67 -1.12 -10.35
N LEU A 295 -13.62 -1.78 -9.83
CA LEU A 295 -12.23 -1.44 -10.13
C LEU A 295 -11.94 -1.59 -11.62
N VAL A 296 -12.29 -2.72 -12.21
CA VAL A 296 -12.10 -3.00 -13.64
C VAL A 296 -12.84 -1.96 -14.50
N PHE A 297 -14.08 -1.62 -14.12
CA PHE A 297 -14.84 -0.56 -14.78
C PHE A 297 -14.12 0.79 -14.72
N MET A 298 -13.60 1.17 -13.54
CA MET A 298 -12.84 2.41 -13.38
C MET A 298 -11.55 2.40 -14.22
N ILE A 299 -10.91 1.25 -14.40
CA ILE A 299 -9.67 1.10 -15.18
C ILE A 299 -9.95 1.20 -16.70
N ASP A 300 -11.05 0.63 -17.20
CA ASP A 300 -11.38 0.67 -18.64
C ASP A 300 -11.76 2.09 -19.09
N ARG A 301 -10.81 2.82 -19.67
CA ARG A 301 -11.02 4.20 -20.13
C ARG A 301 -12.09 4.33 -21.20
N ARG A 302 -12.44 3.27 -21.94
CA ARG A 302 -13.57 3.30 -22.89
C ARG A 302 -14.91 3.42 -22.18
N GLN A 303 -14.98 3.02 -20.91
CA GLN A 303 -16.20 3.08 -20.10
C GLN A 303 -16.12 4.21 -19.07
N SER A 304 -15.04 4.25 -18.30
CA SER A 304 -14.88 5.16 -17.17
C SER A 304 -14.82 6.63 -17.59
N LEU A 305 -14.19 6.94 -18.73
CA LEU A 305 -14.17 8.31 -19.26
C LEU A 305 -15.59 8.81 -19.58
N HIS A 306 -16.42 7.97 -20.21
CA HIS A 306 -17.79 8.34 -20.54
C HIS A 306 -18.69 8.42 -19.31
N ALA A 307 -18.37 7.66 -18.26
CA ALA A 307 -19.03 7.76 -16.96
C ALA A 307 -18.51 8.95 -16.11
N GLY A 308 -17.53 9.71 -16.58
CA GLY A 308 -17.04 10.91 -15.90
C GLY A 308 -15.94 10.68 -14.86
N TYR A 309 -15.39 9.48 -14.74
CA TYR A 309 -14.22 9.22 -13.88
C TYR A 309 -12.97 9.88 -14.47
N SER A 310 -12.23 10.56 -13.59
CA SER A 310 -10.92 11.13 -13.89
C SER A 310 -9.91 10.05 -14.29
N LEU A 311 -8.86 10.46 -15.02
CA LEU A 311 -7.74 9.58 -15.33
C LEU A 311 -7.02 9.14 -14.05
N PHE A 312 -6.90 10.04 -13.08
CA PHE A 312 -6.25 9.76 -11.81
C PHE A 312 -6.96 8.65 -11.04
N SER A 313 -8.29 8.65 -10.97
CA SER A 313 -9.02 7.56 -10.31
C SER A 313 -8.87 6.22 -11.03
N SER A 314 -8.72 6.19 -12.36
CA SER A 314 -8.34 4.97 -13.09
C SER A 314 -6.94 4.47 -12.72
N GLN A 315 -5.96 5.37 -12.59
CA GLN A 315 -4.61 5.02 -12.16
C GLN A 315 -4.60 4.43 -10.75
N VAL A 316 -5.31 5.06 -9.82
CA VAL A 316 -5.45 4.57 -8.43
C VAL A 316 -6.21 3.24 -8.39
N ALA A 317 -7.24 3.05 -9.23
CA ALA A 317 -7.96 1.78 -9.33
C ALA A 317 -7.05 0.65 -9.85
N ALA A 318 -6.23 0.91 -10.89
CA ALA A 318 -5.27 -0.05 -11.41
C ALA A 318 -4.21 -0.41 -10.36
N ASN A 319 -3.70 0.59 -9.63
CA ASN A 319 -2.73 0.37 -8.56
C ASN A 319 -3.36 -0.42 -7.39
N THR A 320 -4.61 -0.11 -7.00
CA THR A 320 -5.35 -0.86 -5.97
C THR A 320 -5.57 -2.31 -6.38
N LEU A 321 -5.87 -2.57 -7.66
CA LEU A 321 -6.01 -3.92 -8.18
C LEU A 321 -4.66 -4.67 -8.16
N PHE A 322 -3.55 -3.98 -8.45
CA PHE A 322 -2.21 -4.53 -8.28
C PHE A 322 -1.90 -4.84 -6.81
N TYR A 323 -2.27 -3.99 -5.85
CA TYR A 323 -2.09 -4.25 -4.42
C TYR A 323 -2.81 -5.51 -3.95
N CYS A 324 -3.97 -5.82 -4.53
CA CYS A 324 -4.68 -7.07 -4.27
C CYS A 324 -3.88 -8.34 -4.65
N THR A 325 -2.80 -8.21 -5.43
CA THR A 325 -1.93 -9.33 -5.83
C THR A 325 -0.73 -9.56 -4.89
N PHE A 326 -0.57 -8.74 -3.85
CA PHE A 326 0.58 -8.86 -2.93
C PHE A 326 0.49 -10.17 -2.14
N ASN A 327 -0.71 -10.58 -1.74
CA ASN A 327 -1.01 -11.90 -1.18
C ASN A 327 -1.32 -12.91 -2.29
N ALA A 328 -0.58 -14.02 -2.31
CA ALA A 328 -0.76 -15.09 -3.29
C ALA A 328 -2.16 -15.74 -3.28
N LYS A 329 -2.85 -15.78 -2.13
CA LYS A 329 -4.24 -16.28 -2.06
C LYS A 329 -5.20 -15.34 -2.79
N SER A 330 -5.03 -14.03 -2.60
CA SER A 330 -5.82 -12.99 -3.23
C SER A 330 -5.65 -12.99 -4.75
N ALA A 331 -4.43 -13.20 -5.24
CA ALA A 331 -4.15 -13.37 -6.67
C ALA A 331 -4.97 -14.50 -7.32
N LYS A 332 -5.17 -15.61 -6.61
CA LYS A 332 -6.01 -16.70 -7.10
C LYS A 332 -7.49 -16.29 -7.22
N SER A 333 -8.02 -15.62 -6.19
CA SER A 333 -9.41 -15.13 -6.21
C SER A 333 -9.69 -14.19 -7.38
N LEU A 334 -8.70 -13.35 -7.75
CA LEU A 334 -8.79 -12.43 -8.88
C LEU A 334 -8.89 -13.14 -10.23
N VAL A 335 -8.19 -14.25 -10.40
CA VAL A 335 -8.33 -15.09 -11.61
C VAL A 335 -9.67 -15.81 -11.60
N ASP A 336 -10.06 -16.38 -10.45
CA ASP A 336 -11.30 -17.13 -10.31
C ASP A 336 -12.55 -16.25 -10.58
N CYS A 337 -12.47 -14.92 -10.40
CA CYS A 337 -13.55 -13.97 -10.72
C CYS A 337 -13.46 -13.33 -12.13
N GLY A 338 -12.51 -13.77 -12.96
CA GLY A 338 -12.37 -13.31 -14.35
C GLY A 338 -11.73 -11.93 -14.51
N ALA A 339 -10.99 -11.44 -13.51
CA ALA A 339 -10.32 -10.14 -13.61
C ALA A 339 -9.14 -10.18 -14.61
N LEU A 340 -8.47 -11.33 -14.74
CA LEU A 340 -7.32 -11.49 -15.64
C LEU A 340 -7.70 -11.21 -17.09
N GLU A 341 -8.75 -11.85 -17.59
CA GLU A 341 -9.21 -11.72 -18.97
C GLU A 341 -9.67 -10.29 -19.28
N LYS A 342 -10.37 -9.65 -18.34
CA LYS A 342 -10.81 -8.26 -18.47
C LYS A 342 -9.62 -7.30 -18.53
N ILE A 343 -8.62 -7.48 -17.67
CA ILE A 343 -7.43 -6.60 -17.66
C ILE A 343 -6.55 -6.86 -18.89
N ILE A 344 -6.49 -8.08 -19.44
CA ILE A 344 -5.82 -8.34 -20.72
C ILE A 344 -6.48 -7.53 -21.85
N ASP A 345 -7.81 -7.57 -21.98
CA ASP A 345 -8.52 -6.78 -22.99
C ASP A 345 -8.25 -5.29 -22.81
N ILE A 346 -8.43 -4.77 -21.60
CA ILE A 346 -8.19 -3.35 -21.29
C ILE A 346 -6.75 -2.95 -21.61
N THR A 347 -5.76 -3.73 -21.19
CA THR A 347 -4.34 -3.43 -21.41
C THR A 347 -3.98 -3.46 -22.89
N THR A 348 -4.58 -4.38 -23.66
CA THR A 348 -4.41 -4.44 -25.13
C THR A 348 -4.84 -3.14 -25.76
N ASN A 349 -6.06 -2.68 -25.47
CA ASN A 349 -6.60 -1.42 -25.97
C ASN A 349 -5.75 -0.22 -25.53
N LEU A 350 -5.40 -0.14 -24.25
CA LEU A 350 -4.56 0.94 -23.71
C LEU A 350 -3.20 1.02 -24.40
N LEU A 351 -2.59 -0.12 -24.75
CA LEU A 351 -1.30 -0.17 -25.45
C LEU A 351 -1.43 0.01 -26.96
N ASP A 352 -2.60 -0.17 -27.57
CA ASP A 352 -2.82 0.16 -28.99
C ASP A 352 -2.92 1.66 -29.23
N GLU A 353 -3.39 2.42 -28.24
CA GLU A 353 -3.44 3.88 -28.30
C GLU A 353 -2.01 4.48 -28.37
N MET A 354 -1.77 5.43 -29.28
CA MET A 354 -0.43 6.06 -29.39
C MET A 354 -0.13 7.01 -28.23
N HIS A 355 -1.15 7.70 -27.71
CA HIS A 355 -1.03 8.74 -26.67
C HIS A 355 -1.70 8.36 -25.34
N GLY A 356 -1.88 7.06 -25.08
CA GLY A 356 -2.46 6.61 -23.81
C GLY A 356 -1.52 6.82 -22.63
N ASP A 357 -2.10 6.81 -21.43
CA ASP A 357 -1.47 7.19 -20.18
C ASP A 357 -0.45 6.15 -19.67
N THR A 358 0.79 6.58 -19.42
CA THR A 358 1.90 5.72 -19.01
C THR A 358 1.70 5.07 -17.64
N PRO A 359 1.34 5.80 -16.55
CA PRO A 359 1.07 5.19 -15.25
C PRO A 359 -0.05 4.15 -15.26
N LEU A 360 -1.16 4.42 -15.96
CA LEU A 360 -2.27 3.46 -16.05
C LEU A 360 -1.82 2.14 -16.72
N ARG A 361 -1.10 2.25 -17.85
CA ARG A 361 -0.53 1.07 -18.53
C ARG A 361 0.44 0.31 -17.63
N TYR A 362 1.26 1.04 -16.89
CA TYR A 362 2.25 0.47 -16.00
C TYR A 362 1.61 -0.38 -14.89
N TYR A 363 0.61 0.16 -14.16
CA TYR A 363 -0.06 -0.59 -13.10
C TYR A 363 -0.88 -1.78 -13.63
N CYS A 364 -1.47 -1.67 -14.83
CA CYS A 364 -2.08 -2.82 -15.50
C CYS A 364 -1.05 -3.92 -15.83
N CYS A 365 0.12 -3.55 -16.37
CA CYS A 365 1.20 -4.50 -16.64
C CYS A 365 1.73 -5.15 -15.35
N LEU A 366 1.85 -4.38 -14.26
CA LEU A 366 2.24 -4.88 -12.95
C LEU A 366 1.25 -5.93 -12.41
N PHE A 367 -0.05 -5.65 -12.51
CA PHE A 367 -1.09 -6.61 -12.15
C PHE A 367 -0.92 -7.92 -12.94
N LEU A 368 -0.83 -7.84 -14.27
CA LEU A 368 -0.70 -9.02 -15.13
C LEU A 368 0.57 -9.83 -14.81
N ALA A 369 1.71 -9.16 -14.66
CA ALA A 369 2.98 -9.77 -14.30
C ALA A 369 2.94 -10.45 -12.91
N ARG A 370 2.20 -9.87 -11.95
CA ARG A 370 2.01 -10.49 -10.63
C ARG A 370 1.15 -11.73 -10.69
N ILE A 371 0.08 -11.73 -11.46
CA ILE A 371 -0.75 -12.93 -11.67
C ILE A 371 0.09 -14.07 -12.27
N LEU A 372 0.98 -13.77 -13.24
CA LEU A 372 1.85 -14.79 -13.83
C LEU A 372 2.95 -15.31 -12.90
N SER A 373 3.40 -14.49 -11.95
CA SER A 373 4.47 -14.85 -11.01
C SER A 373 3.97 -15.44 -9.70
N ALA A 374 2.68 -15.28 -9.37
CA ALA A 374 2.07 -15.86 -8.19
C ALA A 374 2.14 -17.40 -8.19
N SER A 375 2.72 -17.98 -7.13
CA SER A 375 2.97 -19.42 -7.01
C SER A 375 1.69 -20.28 -6.93
N THR A 376 0.57 -19.67 -6.55
CA THR A 376 -0.75 -20.30 -6.37
C THR A 376 -1.62 -20.28 -7.62
N VAL A 377 -1.22 -19.51 -8.65
CA VAL A 377 -2.02 -19.28 -9.85
C VAL A 377 -1.51 -20.12 -11.01
N ARG A 378 -2.42 -20.75 -11.74
CA ARG A 378 -2.13 -21.50 -12.96
C ARG A 378 -2.81 -20.82 -14.15
N VAL A 379 -2.00 -20.12 -14.94
CA VAL A 379 -2.40 -19.54 -16.22
C VAL A 379 -1.88 -20.44 -17.35
N ASP A 380 -2.71 -20.68 -18.37
CA ASP A 380 -2.37 -21.46 -19.56
C ASP A 380 -1.28 -20.76 -20.40
N LYS A 381 -0.72 -21.49 -21.37
CA LYS A 381 0.40 -21.00 -22.18
C LYS A 381 0.01 -19.86 -23.12
N ASP A 382 -1.22 -19.87 -23.64
CA ASP A 382 -1.65 -18.90 -24.64
C ASP A 382 -1.89 -17.55 -23.95
N THR A 383 -2.60 -17.56 -22.83
CA THR A 383 -2.80 -16.38 -21.98
C THR A 383 -1.46 -15.82 -21.47
N ARG A 384 -0.51 -16.68 -21.06
CA ARG A 384 0.85 -16.25 -20.70
C ARG A 384 1.57 -15.53 -21.85
N SER A 385 1.47 -16.06 -23.06
CA SER A 385 2.10 -15.47 -24.24
C SER A 385 1.52 -14.09 -24.57
N ILE A 386 0.20 -13.93 -24.43
CA ILE A 386 -0.47 -12.63 -24.64
C ILE A 386 0.03 -11.61 -23.62
N VAL A 387 0.08 -11.97 -22.34
CA VAL A 387 0.59 -11.07 -21.30
C VAL A 387 2.06 -10.70 -21.54
N ASP A 388 2.90 -11.64 -21.95
CA ASP A 388 4.30 -11.37 -22.29
C ASP A 388 4.43 -10.37 -23.45
N GLU A 389 3.58 -10.49 -24.48
CA GLU A 389 3.54 -9.53 -25.59
C GLU A 389 3.17 -8.13 -25.12
N LEU A 390 2.13 -8.00 -24.28
CA LEU A 390 1.70 -6.72 -23.72
C LEU A 390 2.80 -6.06 -22.88
N ILE A 391 3.47 -6.83 -22.01
CA ILE A 391 4.58 -6.32 -21.19
C ILE A 391 5.74 -5.85 -22.08
N ASN A 392 6.12 -6.63 -23.09
CA ASN A 392 7.20 -6.23 -24.00
C ASN A 392 6.83 -4.96 -24.77
N LYS A 393 5.59 -4.85 -25.26
CA LYS A 393 5.08 -3.65 -25.94
C LYS A 393 5.11 -2.40 -25.04
N PHE A 394 4.83 -2.56 -23.74
CA PHE A 394 5.01 -1.47 -22.77
C PHE A 394 6.49 -1.09 -22.64
N LEU A 395 7.37 -2.07 -22.41
CA LEU A 395 8.81 -1.85 -22.20
C LEU A 395 9.53 -1.27 -23.43
N GLU A 396 9.03 -1.51 -24.64
CA GLU A 396 9.56 -0.93 -25.89
C GLU A 396 9.24 0.56 -26.03
N ARG A 397 8.19 1.04 -25.36
CA ARG A 397 7.68 2.42 -25.51
C ARG A 397 8.04 3.35 -24.36
N HIS A 398 8.32 2.78 -23.19
CA HIS A 398 8.41 3.54 -21.95
C HIS A 398 9.74 3.35 -21.24
N ILE A 399 10.12 4.34 -20.45
CA ILE A 399 11.36 4.31 -19.65
C ILE A 399 11.05 4.50 -18.15
N PRO A 400 11.87 3.97 -17.24
CA PRO A 400 11.61 4.05 -15.81
C PRO A 400 11.41 5.47 -15.28
N SER A 401 12.11 6.47 -15.85
CA SER A 401 12.05 7.85 -15.35
C SER A 401 10.66 8.48 -15.49
N GLU A 402 9.87 8.08 -16.50
CA GLU A 402 8.49 8.56 -16.68
C GLU A 402 7.61 8.23 -15.47
N ILE A 403 7.79 7.04 -14.90
CA ILE A 403 7.04 6.61 -13.71
C ILE A 403 7.57 7.30 -12.45
N SER A 404 8.90 7.37 -12.26
CA SER A 404 9.46 8.02 -11.07
C SER A 404 9.11 9.52 -11.03
N GLU A 405 9.16 10.22 -12.16
CA GLU A 405 8.78 11.64 -12.23
C GLU A 405 7.30 11.83 -11.88
N TRP A 406 6.43 10.94 -12.36
CA TRP A 406 5.01 10.98 -12.03
C TRP A 406 4.77 10.72 -10.54
N GLU A 407 5.34 9.66 -9.97
CA GLU A 407 5.19 9.31 -8.54
C GLU A 407 5.78 10.39 -7.61
N GLU A 408 6.93 10.96 -7.96
CA GLU A 408 7.53 12.08 -7.21
C GLU A 408 6.65 13.34 -7.27
N SER A 409 6.07 13.65 -8.44
CA SER A 409 5.22 14.84 -8.60
C SER A 409 3.95 14.77 -7.75
N LEU A 410 3.46 13.56 -7.51
CA LEU A 410 2.30 13.28 -6.67
C LEU A 410 2.68 12.90 -5.24
N SER A 411 3.96 12.92 -4.87
CA SER A 411 4.43 12.54 -3.53
C SER A 411 3.93 11.17 -3.06
N PHE A 412 3.87 10.17 -3.96
CA PHE A 412 3.49 8.80 -3.60
C PHE A 412 4.38 8.21 -2.51
N GLU A 413 3.78 7.47 -1.58
CA GLU A 413 4.48 6.78 -0.50
C GLU A 413 4.11 5.30 -0.50
N TRP A 414 5.11 4.47 -0.83
CA TRP A 414 5.00 3.02 -0.81
C TRP A 414 5.24 2.48 0.59
N VAL A 415 4.46 1.48 1.00
CA VAL A 415 4.62 0.73 2.24
C VAL A 415 5.58 -0.45 2.04
N THR A 416 5.69 -0.95 0.80
CA THR A 416 6.55 -2.10 0.50
C THR A 416 7.03 -2.15 -0.95
N MET A 417 8.26 -2.62 -1.15
CA MET A 417 8.82 -2.92 -2.48
C MET A 417 8.84 -4.41 -2.81
N VAL A 418 8.47 -5.27 -1.85
CA VAL A 418 8.56 -6.74 -1.98
C VAL A 418 7.90 -7.28 -3.26
N PRO A 419 6.69 -6.83 -3.68
CA PRO A 419 6.04 -7.35 -4.88
C PRO A 419 6.80 -7.02 -6.17
N LEU A 420 7.52 -5.90 -6.22
CA LEU A 420 8.35 -5.53 -7.38
C LEU A 420 9.65 -6.34 -7.41
N VAL A 421 10.25 -6.58 -6.24
CA VAL A 421 11.39 -7.51 -6.11
C VAL A 421 10.97 -8.90 -6.57
N HIS A 422 9.76 -9.34 -6.19
CA HIS A 422 9.22 -10.62 -6.64
C HIS A 422 9.20 -10.74 -8.17
N LEU A 423 8.68 -9.73 -8.87
CA LEU A 423 8.67 -9.71 -10.34
C LEU A 423 10.08 -9.85 -10.91
N ALA A 424 11.07 -9.18 -10.32
CA ALA A 424 12.45 -9.21 -10.78
C ALA A 424 13.11 -10.60 -10.63
N PHE A 425 12.64 -11.42 -9.68
CA PHE A 425 13.02 -12.83 -9.57
C PHE A 425 12.17 -13.77 -10.44
N GLY A 426 11.03 -13.31 -10.97
CA GLY A 426 10.06 -14.10 -11.73
C GLY A 426 10.44 -14.32 -13.19
N ILE A 427 11.57 -14.99 -13.47
CA ILE A 427 12.09 -15.24 -14.83
C ILE A 427 11.47 -16.46 -15.54
N GLY A 428 10.81 -17.36 -14.81
CA GLY A 428 10.21 -18.58 -15.37
C GLY A 428 11.22 -19.62 -15.86
N LYS A 429 12.44 -19.69 -15.29
CA LYS A 429 13.49 -20.63 -15.74
C LYS A 429 13.41 -21.99 -15.05
N ASP A 430 13.44 -23.05 -15.85
CA ASP A 430 13.71 -24.42 -15.39
C ASP A 430 15.23 -24.63 -15.26
N TRP A 431 15.75 -24.57 -14.04
CA TRP A 431 17.18 -24.72 -13.77
C TRP A 431 17.74 -26.10 -14.17
N ARG A 432 16.88 -27.12 -14.37
CA ARG A 432 17.33 -28.46 -14.80
C ARG A 432 17.90 -28.43 -16.22
N LYS A 433 17.28 -27.68 -17.14
CA LYS A 433 17.75 -27.58 -18.53
C LYS A 433 19.06 -26.81 -18.67
N THR A 434 19.30 -25.83 -17.80
CA THR A 434 20.53 -25.02 -17.82
C THR A 434 21.74 -25.81 -17.33
N THR A 435 21.55 -26.74 -16.39
CA THR A 435 22.64 -27.59 -15.88
C THR A 435 23.07 -28.60 -16.95
N ASP A 436 22.12 -29.17 -17.70
CA ASP A 436 22.42 -30.11 -18.79
C ASP A 436 23.14 -29.43 -19.98
N GLN A 437 22.80 -28.17 -20.30
CA GLN A 437 23.50 -27.38 -21.33
C GLN A 437 24.92 -26.98 -20.91
N ILE A 438 25.12 -26.55 -19.66
CA ILE A 438 26.45 -26.21 -19.13
C ILE A 438 27.36 -27.45 -19.06
N ILE A 439 26.80 -28.64 -18.79
CA ILE A 439 27.57 -29.89 -18.81
C ILE A 439 27.92 -30.27 -20.26
N GLN A 440 27.01 -30.13 -21.24
CA GLN A 440 27.31 -30.44 -22.64
C GLN A 440 28.32 -29.48 -23.28
N GLU A 441 28.28 -28.19 -22.96
CA GLU A 441 29.24 -27.21 -23.49
C GLU A 441 30.65 -27.39 -22.90
N ASN A 442 30.76 -27.82 -21.63
CA ASN A 442 32.04 -28.10 -20.99
C ASN A 442 32.69 -29.42 -21.42
N PHE A 443 31.95 -30.35 -22.03
CA PHE A 443 32.52 -31.59 -22.60
C PHE A 443 32.99 -31.46 -24.05
N ASN A 444 32.67 -30.36 -24.74
CA ASN A 444 33.08 -30.14 -26.15
C ASN A 444 34.27 -29.19 -26.32
N GLY A 445 34.96 -28.82 -25.23
CA GLY A 445 36.22 -28.08 -25.26
C GLY A 445 37.43 -28.98 -24.97
N GLN A 446 38.24 -29.23 -25.99
CA GLN A 446 39.61 -29.81 -25.97
C GLN A 446 39.77 -31.34 -25.87
N SER A 447 39.98 -31.97 -27.03
CA SER A 447 41.20 -32.78 -27.22
C SER A 447 41.65 -32.73 -28.69
N HIS A 448 42.62 -31.85 -28.96
CA HIS A 448 43.56 -32.01 -30.07
C HIS A 448 44.86 -32.50 -29.46
N LEU A 449 45.25 -33.74 -29.75
CA LEU A 449 46.62 -34.23 -29.75
C LEU A 449 46.71 -35.46 -30.65
N ASP A 450 47.69 -35.41 -31.54
CA ASP A 450 47.86 -36.26 -32.71
C ASP A 450 48.26 -37.72 -32.43
N SER A 451 47.92 -38.55 -33.42
CA SER A 451 48.65 -39.72 -33.94
C SER A 451 49.23 -40.76 -32.96
N HIS A 452 48.72 -41.99 -33.02
CA HIS A 452 49.34 -43.06 -33.81
C HIS A 452 48.55 -44.37 -33.72
N SER A 453 48.37 -44.97 -34.88
CA SER A 453 47.92 -46.35 -35.12
C SER A 453 48.78 -47.37 -34.37
N ASN A 454 48.15 -48.32 -33.66
CA ASN A 454 48.42 -49.74 -33.87
C ASN A 454 47.39 -50.65 -33.19
N THR A 455 47.01 -51.65 -33.98
CA THR A 455 46.20 -52.86 -33.77
C THR A 455 46.60 -53.71 -32.56
N ASN A 456 45.60 -54.27 -31.87
CA ASN A 456 45.39 -55.71 -31.56
C ASN A 456 44.29 -55.82 -30.47
N MET A 457 43.07 -56.26 -30.80
CA MET A 457 42.60 -57.66 -30.75
C MET A 457 42.71 -58.32 -29.35
N ALA A 458 41.58 -58.43 -28.65
CA ALA A 458 41.13 -59.69 -28.03
C ALA A 458 39.68 -59.56 -27.52
N THR A 459 38.90 -60.54 -27.94
CA THR A 459 37.48 -60.82 -27.74
C THR A 459 37.18 -61.61 -26.47
N LEU A 460 35.86 -61.68 -26.19
CA LEU A 460 35.08 -62.62 -25.36
C LEU A 460 34.98 -62.30 -23.85
N ASP A 461 33.84 -62.09 -23.19
CA ASP A 461 32.44 -62.58 -23.23
C ASP A 461 32.12 -63.49 -22.01
N THR A 462 30.88 -63.40 -21.55
CA THR A 462 30.13 -64.32 -20.67
C THR A 462 30.45 -64.48 -19.17
N SER A 463 29.58 -63.86 -18.36
CA SER A 463 28.60 -64.51 -17.46
C SER A 463 28.98 -65.23 -16.15
N LYS A 464 28.21 -64.87 -15.11
CA LYS A 464 27.71 -65.64 -13.94
C LYS A 464 28.70 -66.04 -12.84
N ILE A 465 28.32 -65.78 -11.59
CA ILE A 465 27.99 -66.80 -10.56
C ILE A 465 27.43 -66.13 -9.29
N VAL A 466 26.43 -66.82 -8.72
CA VAL A 466 25.64 -66.58 -7.50
C VAL A 466 26.44 -66.92 -6.23
N GLY A 467 26.12 -66.30 -5.10
CA GLY A 467 26.52 -66.80 -3.77
C GLY A 467 25.93 -66.00 -2.61
N ASP A 468 24.89 -66.55 -1.97
CA ASP A 468 24.33 -66.15 -0.67
C ASP A 468 25.34 -66.31 0.49
N SER A 469 25.21 -65.47 1.53
CA SER A 469 25.05 -65.94 2.93
C SER A 469 24.94 -64.76 3.92
N ASP A 470 23.99 -64.93 4.84
CA ASP A 470 23.63 -64.05 5.95
C ASP A 470 24.76 -63.77 6.95
N THR A 471 24.76 -62.57 7.54
CA THR A 471 24.97 -62.38 8.98
C THR A 471 24.47 -60.99 9.42
N ASN A 472 23.61 -60.99 10.45
CA ASN A 472 23.13 -59.81 11.17
C ASN A 472 24.28 -59.05 11.83
N LEU A 473 24.32 -57.72 11.65
CA LEU A 473 24.85 -56.80 12.66
C LEU A 473 24.08 -55.47 12.57
N ASP A 474 23.35 -55.16 13.64
CA ASP A 474 22.68 -53.88 13.85
C ASP A 474 23.68 -52.73 13.81
N VAL A 475 23.55 -51.84 12.82
CA VAL A 475 24.16 -50.51 12.85
C VAL A 475 23.11 -49.49 12.44
N ILE A 476 22.77 -48.64 13.41
CA ILE A 476 21.92 -47.46 13.29
C ILE A 476 22.52 -46.51 12.24
N ILE A 477 21.88 -46.36 11.08
CA ILE A 477 22.19 -45.32 10.09
C ILE A 477 20.88 -44.68 9.57
N SER A 478 20.70 -43.42 9.96
CA SER A 478 19.97 -42.31 9.32
C SER A 478 19.12 -42.59 8.07
N PRO A 479 17.82 -42.23 8.03
CA PRO A 479 17.00 -42.31 6.82
C PRO A 479 17.25 -41.09 5.92
N LEU A 480 18.44 -41.00 5.33
CA LEU A 480 18.77 -40.03 4.27
C LEU A 480 19.64 -40.64 3.18
N SER A 481 19.55 -41.96 2.99
CA SER A 481 20.19 -42.63 1.86
C SER A 481 19.25 -43.70 1.31
N GLY A 482 18.59 -43.42 0.18
CA GLY A 482 17.74 -44.42 -0.47
C GLY A 482 16.55 -43.90 -1.28
N ILE A 483 16.61 -42.71 -1.91
CA ILE A 483 15.71 -42.43 -3.03
C ILE A 483 16.52 -42.68 -4.30
N ARG A 484 16.46 -43.92 -4.80
CA ARG A 484 16.96 -44.26 -6.13
C ARG A 484 16.19 -43.42 -7.15
N GLY A 485 16.94 -42.77 -8.05
CA GLY A 485 16.50 -41.76 -9.03
C GLY A 485 15.53 -42.21 -10.13
N SER A 486 14.52 -43.02 -9.82
CA SER A 486 13.47 -43.41 -10.78
C SER A 486 12.05 -43.03 -10.34
N GLU A 487 11.82 -42.73 -9.05
CA GLU A 487 10.49 -42.31 -8.56
C GLU A 487 10.29 -40.79 -8.49
N MET A 488 11.33 -39.99 -8.72
CA MET A 488 11.26 -38.52 -8.75
C MET A 488 10.83 -37.95 -10.11
N VAL A 489 10.42 -38.80 -11.06
CA VAL A 489 9.93 -38.41 -12.39
C VAL A 489 8.43 -38.09 -12.37
N CYS A 490 7.70 -38.44 -11.31
CA CYS A 490 6.24 -38.27 -11.27
C CYS A 490 5.74 -37.04 -10.48
N LEU A 491 6.62 -36.25 -9.85
CA LEU A 491 6.27 -35.03 -9.11
C LEU A 491 6.57 -33.73 -9.89
N SER A 492 7.24 -33.80 -11.04
CA SER A 492 7.75 -32.63 -11.77
C SER A 492 6.69 -31.87 -12.59
N ASN A 493 5.47 -32.39 -12.72
CA ASN A 493 4.38 -31.68 -13.40
C ASN A 493 3.57 -30.75 -12.48
N GLN A 494 3.98 -30.58 -11.22
CA GLN A 494 3.16 -29.88 -10.22
C GLN A 494 3.57 -28.42 -9.94
N PHE A 495 4.78 -28.00 -10.32
CA PHE A 495 5.28 -26.63 -10.07
C PHE A 495 5.25 -25.79 -11.35
N THR A 496 4.35 -24.81 -11.41
CA THR A 496 4.39 -23.73 -12.39
C THR A 496 5.56 -22.81 -12.05
N LEU A 497 6.50 -22.65 -12.98
CA LEU A 497 7.62 -21.72 -12.81
C LEU A 497 7.08 -20.28 -12.69
N PRO A 498 7.62 -19.48 -11.76
CA PRO A 498 7.12 -18.13 -11.51
C PRO A 498 7.51 -17.19 -12.64
N GLY A 499 6.52 -16.60 -13.31
CA GLY A 499 6.72 -15.53 -14.29
C GLY A 499 7.33 -15.97 -15.62
N SER A 500 8.06 -15.05 -16.23
CA SER A 500 8.62 -15.11 -17.59
C SER A 500 9.79 -14.14 -17.75
N SER A 501 10.47 -14.17 -18.89
CA SER A 501 11.50 -13.16 -19.21
C SER A 501 10.92 -11.74 -19.21
N ALA A 502 9.70 -11.55 -19.74
CA ALA A 502 9.03 -10.25 -19.75
C ALA A 502 8.68 -9.78 -18.33
N THR A 503 8.20 -10.69 -17.49
CA THR A 503 7.93 -10.44 -16.05
C THR A 503 9.19 -9.94 -15.34
N GLN A 504 10.33 -10.62 -15.53
CA GLN A 504 11.60 -10.19 -14.94
C GLN A 504 12.01 -8.79 -15.43
N LYS A 505 11.93 -8.52 -16.73
CA LYS A 505 12.28 -7.21 -17.29
C LYS A 505 11.40 -6.09 -16.72
N LEU A 506 10.09 -6.33 -16.57
CA LEU A 506 9.19 -5.38 -15.91
C LEU A 506 9.55 -5.18 -14.43
N GLY A 507 9.93 -6.24 -13.73
CA GLY A 507 10.45 -6.16 -12.37
C GLY A 507 11.72 -5.30 -12.26
N ILE A 508 12.68 -5.46 -13.18
CA ILE A 508 13.89 -4.63 -13.22
C ILE A 508 13.57 -3.19 -13.58
N PHE A 509 12.73 -2.95 -14.60
CA PHE A 509 12.20 -1.62 -14.92
C PHE A 509 11.59 -0.96 -13.67
N SER A 510 10.83 -1.74 -12.90
CA SER A 510 10.18 -1.27 -11.68
C SER A 510 11.18 -0.92 -10.59
N LEU A 511 12.20 -1.76 -10.38
CA LEU A 511 13.24 -1.46 -9.40
C LEU A 511 14.08 -0.25 -9.79
N VAL A 512 14.33 -0.01 -11.08
CA VAL A 512 15.11 1.14 -11.54
C VAL A 512 14.41 2.45 -11.18
N HIS A 513 13.10 2.58 -11.43
CA HIS A 513 12.37 3.79 -11.05
C HIS A 513 12.23 3.89 -9.52
N MET A 514 11.91 2.79 -8.81
CA MET A 514 11.74 2.88 -7.37
C MET A 514 13.03 3.34 -6.68
N LEU A 515 14.17 2.82 -7.13
CA LEU A 515 15.48 3.12 -6.53
C LEU A 515 16.07 4.46 -6.96
N SER A 516 15.45 5.21 -7.87
CA SER A 516 15.84 6.61 -8.11
C SER A 516 15.34 7.54 -7.01
N ILE A 517 14.25 7.16 -6.32
CA ILE A 517 13.61 7.94 -5.26
C ILE A 517 14.29 7.67 -3.91
N LYS A 518 14.78 8.71 -3.23
CA LYS A 518 15.53 8.58 -1.96
C LYS A 518 14.74 7.91 -0.84
N ASP A 519 13.44 8.17 -0.72
CA ASP A 519 12.61 7.57 0.34
C ASP A 519 12.39 6.08 0.09
N ASN A 520 12.23 5.67 -1.16
CA ASN A 520 12.14 4.25 -1.55
C ASN A 520 13.48 3.52 -1.34
N GLN A 521 14.63 4.18 -1.49
CA GLN A 521 15.92 3.60 -1.09
C GLN A 521 15.96 3.29 0.41
N LYS A 522 15.47 4.19 1.27
CA LYS A 522 15.37 3.94 2.72
C LYS A 522 14.42 2.78 3.00
N LEU A 523 13.31 2.68 2.28
CA LEU A 523 12.37 1.56 2.37
C LEU A 523 13.03 0.23 1.98
N ALA A 524 13.81 0.19 0.90
CA ALA A 524 14.55 -1.01 0.50
C ALA A 524 15.56 -1.47 1.56
N VAL A 525 16.20 -0.52 2.28
CA VAL A 525 17.09 -0.82 3.39
C VAL A 525 16.31 -1.34 4.60
N SER A 526 15.21 -0.68 5.00
CA SER A 526 14.42 -1.08 6.16
C SER A 526 13.79 -2.47 6.00
N GLN A 527 13.44 -2.84 4.77
CA GLN A 527 12.91 -4.16 4.43
C GLN A 527 14.01 -5.21 4.14
N ASN A 528 15.29 -4.87 4.32
CA ASN A 528 16.44 -5.75 4.06
C ASN A 528 16.44 -6.35 2.63
N LEU A 529 16.07 -5.55 1.63
CA LEU A 529 15.97 -5.98 0.23
C LEU A 529 17.29 -5.84 -0.53
N VAL A 530 18.14 -4.87 -0.15
CA VAL A 530 19.40 -4.55 -0.85
C VAL A 530 20.30 -5.79 -1.07
N PRO A 531 20.53 -6.67 -0.06
CA PRO A 531 21.35 -7.86 -0.28
C PRO A 531 20.76 -8.84 -1.30
N TYR A 532 19.43 -8.95 -1.40
CA TYR A 532 18.77 -9.77 -2.42
C TYR A 532 18.96 -9.20 -3.82
N LEU A 533 18.92 -7.87 -3.96
CA LEU A 533 19.16 -7.19 -5.23
C LEU A 533 20.61 -7.38 -5.71
N VAL A 534 21.57 -7.39 -4.79
CA VAL A 534 22.97 -7.74 -5.11
C VAL A 534 23.05 -9.17 -5.66
N CYS A 535 22.45 -10.14 -4.97
CA CYS A 535 22.42 -11.53 -5.46
C CYS A 535 21.69 -11.66 -6.81
N LEU A 536 20.60 -10.91 -7.01
CA LEU A 536 19.88 -10.88 -8.28
C LEU A 536 20.79 -10.41 -9.42
N SER A 537 21.60 -9.37 -9.19
CA SER A 537 22.53 -8.84 -10.21
C SER A 537 23.50 -9.90 -10.76
N TRP A 538 23.90 -10.87 -9.94
CA TRP A 538 24.77 -11.98 -10.34
C TRP A 538 24.09 -12.96 -11.30
N GLN A 539 22.75 -13.03 -11.25
CA GLN A 539 21.93 -13.97 -11.98
C GLN A 539 21.33 -13.36 -13.27
N LEU A 540 21.30 -12.04 -13.37
CA LEU A 540 20.78 -11.31 -14.53
C LEU A 540 21.70 -11.41 -15.76
N ASN A 541 21.09 -11.27 -16.94
CA ASN A 541 21.83 -11.06 -18.19
C ASN A 541 22.59 -9.71 -18.15
N PRO A 542 23.60 -9.50 -19.01
CA PRO A 542 24.45 -8.29 -18.95
C PRO A 542 23.67 -6.96 -19.05
N GLU A 543 22.61 -6.90 -19.84
CA GLU A 543 21.81 -5.68 -20.04
C GLU A 543 21.04 -5.31 -18.77
N GLU A 544 20.23 -6.23 -18.25
CA GLU A 544 19.44 -6.03 -17.03
C GLU A 544 20.32 -5.88 -15.80
N ARG A 545 21.46 -6.59 -15.76
CA ARG A 545 22.49 -6.42 -14.74
C ARG A 545 23.02 -5.00 -14.73
N GLY A 546 23.33 -4.43 -15.89
CA GLY A 546 23.83 -3.05 -16.00
C GLY A 546 22.84 -2.04 -15.41
N LYS A 547 21.56 -2.18 -15.76
CA LYS A 547 20.46 -1.35 -15.23
C LYS A 547 20.36 -1.43 -13.70
N LEU A 548 20.33 -2.65 -13.14
CA LEU A 548 20.22 -2.83 -11.69
C LEU A 548 21.48 -2.37 -10.92
N ILE A 549 22.68 -2.61 -11.45
CA ILE A 549 23.94 -2.15 -10.83
C ILE A 549 23.97 -0.62 -10.77
N ALA A 550 23.51 0.07 -11.82
CA ALA A 550 23.42 1.52 -11.82
C ALA A 550 22.52 2.04 -10.69
N SER A 551 21.35 1.40 -10.48
CA SER A 551 20.47 1.73 -9.36
C SER A 551 21.08 1.37 -7.99
N LEU A 552 21.82 0.27 -7.89
CA LEU A 552 22.49 -0.12 -6.65
C LEU A 552 23.62 0.84 -6.26
N ALA A 553 24.22 1.55 -7.22
CA ALA A 553 25.23 2.56 -6.94
C ALA A 553 24.72 3.71 -6.05
N ASN A 554 23.40 3.88 -5.92
CA ASN A 554 22.78 4.87 -5.05
C ASN A 554 22.92 4.53 -3.54
N PHE A 555 23.29 3.30 -3.19
CA PHE A 555 23.46 2.89 -1.80
C PHE A 555 24.90 3.05 -1.32
N HIS A 556 25.07 3.72 -0.17
CA HIS A 556 26.36 3.77 0.51
C HIS A 556 26.62 2.46 1.27
N ASN A 557 27.84 1.92 1.17
CA ASN A 557 28.32 0.77 1.95
C ASN A 557 27.46 -0.50 1.85
N ILE A 558 27.25 -1.00 0.62
CA ILE A 558 26.61 -2.30 0.40
C ILE A 558 27.49 -3.40 1.01
N SER A 559 26.97 -4.05 2.05
CA SER A 559 27.62 -5.22 2.65
C SER A 559 27.43 -6.46 1.75
N PRO A 560 28.43 -7.36 1.69
CA PRO A 560 28.28 -8.60 0.94
C PRO A 560 27.09 -9.42 1.48
N PRO A 561 26.25 -10.01 0.62
CA PRO A 561 25.13 -10.84 1.05
C PRO A 561 25.59 -12.04 1.88
N SER A 562 24.82 -12.38 2.92
CA SER A 562 25.07 -13.61 3.69
C SER A 562 24.80 -14.85 2.83
N LEU A 563 25.40 -15.99 3.20
CA LEU A 563 25.12 -17.27 2.54
C LEU A 563 23.63 -17.64 2.61
N LYS A 564 22.94 -17.29 3.71
CA LYS A 564 21.49 -17.46 3.86
C LYS A 564 20.74 -16.72 2.75
N ILE A 565 21.09 -15.45 2.52
CA ILE A 565 20.45 -14.63 1.48
C ILE A 565 20.79 -15.14 0.08
N ALA A 566 22.04 -15.48 -0.18
CA ALA A 566 22.45 -16.04 -1.47
C ALA A 566 21.68 -17.32 -1.82
N ALA A 567 21.55 -18.25 -0.86
CA ALA A 567 20.76 -19.47 -1.03
C ALA A 567 19.29 -19.17 -1.29
N LYS A 568 18.69 -18.24 -0.52
CA LYS A 568 17.32 -17.78 -0.74
C LYS A 568 17.13 -17.17 -2.12
N SER A 569 18.03 -16.31 -2.58
CA SER A 569 17.94 -15.70 -3.91
C SER A 569 17.92 -16.73 -5.04
N VAL A 570 18.70 -17.81 -4.92
CA VAL A 570 18.64 -18.93 -5.88
C VAL A 570 17.28 -19.65 -5.81
N LEU A 571 16.78 -19.93 -4.60
CA LEU A 571 15.48 -20.57 -4.42
C LEU A 571 14.31 -19.71 -4.90
N SER A 572 14.41 -18.38 -4.79
CA SER A 572 13.38 -17.43 -5.25
C SER A 572 13.14 -17.51 -6.75
N LEU A 573 14.18 -17.82 -7.55
CA LEU A 573 14.02 -18.03 -9.00
C LEU A 573 13.17 -19.25 -9.35
N VAL A 574 13.12 -20.24 -8.46
CA VAL A 574 12.42 -21.52 -8.68
C VAL A 574 11.03 -21.50 -8.05
N ASN A 575 10.92 -21.01 -6.82
CA ASN A 575 9.72 -21.12 -6.00
C ASN A 575 8.92 -19.81 -5.89
N GLY A 576 9.43 -18.73 -6.48
CA GLY A 576 8.92 -17.37 -6.32
C GLY A 576 9.46 -16.71 -5.04
N PHE A 577 9.67 -15.39 -5.10
CA PHE A 577 10.25 -14.64 -3.98
C PHE A 577 9.37 -14.66 -2.73
N ASP A 578 8.05 -14.57 -2.87
CA ASP A 578 7.10 -14.51 -1.74
C ASP A 578 7.17 -15.76 -0.87
N THR A 579 7.38 -16.92 -1.50
CA THR A 579 7.50 -18.21 -0.83
C THR A 579 8.77 -18.29 0.02
N VAL A 580 9.86 -17.64 -0.43
CA VAL A 580 11.21 -17.82 0.12
C VAL A 580 11.63 -16.69 1.05
N PHE A 581 11.10 -15.49 0.84
CA PHE A 581 11.49 -14.29 1.57
C PHE A 581 11.27 -14.45 3.08
N ASN A 582 10.18 -15.09 3.49
CA ASN A 582 9.80 -15.29 4.89
C ASN A 582 10.39 -16.56 5.57
N LEU A 583 11.24 -17.34 4.89
CA LEU A 583 11.91 -18.55 5.44
C LEU A 583 13.14 -18.25 6.34
#